data_AF-A0A257S9D7-F1
#
_entry.id   AF-A0A257S9D7-F1
#
_cell.length_a   1.000
_cell.length_b   1.000
_cell.length_c   1.000
_cell.angle_alpha   90.00
_cell.angle_beta   90.00
_cell.angle_gamma   90.00
#
_symmetry.space_group_name_H-M   'P 1'
#
loop_
_entity.id
_entity.type
_entity.pdbx_description
1 polymer ?
#
loop_
_entity_poly.entity_id
_entity_poly.type
_entity_poly.pdbx_seq_one_letter_code
_entity_poly.pdbx_strand_id
1 'polypeptide(L)'
;MATGDLLLFTDADTEHAPDLIPRAVNAMRERGADLLSVAGAQKMGTFWERVVQPQLFVMLLARYGSTERVSASTRPSEVIANGQCIFVRRDAYDAMGGHGAVRHKVAEDLALAQRFVARGRRIVLVTGLDQLSTRMYTSLGEIVRGWEKNVYAGGRDAAPFGVWGRAAYPALLLAVPLFGLAPPLALVAGLAGLVSANVVVWAALCVACTLMWWGGFYRIVGLPLWYGLVYPLGLALVLYIVGAALARGRRVAWKGRTYLAR
;
A
#
# COMPACT_ATOMS: atom_id res chain seq x y z
N MET A 1 -1.13 -30.65 9.89
CA MET A 1 -0.81 -29.32 10.44
C MET A 1 0.70 -29.12 10.40
N ALA A 2 1.18 -27.87 10.31
CA ALA A 2 2.61 -27.57 10.35
C ALA A 2 3.18 -27.79 11.76
N THR A 3 4.39 -28.34 11.87
CA THR A 3 5.07 -28.67 13.16
C THR A 3 6.36 -27.90 13.42
N GLY A 4 6.88 -27.13 12.45
CA GLY A 4 8.14 -26.38 12.61
C GLY A 4 8.02 -25.12 13.49
N ASP A 5 9.13 -24.65 14.05
CA ASP A 5 9.20 -23.47 14.94
C ASP A 5 8.99 -22.13 14.23
N LEU A 6 9.19 -22.12 12.92
CA LEU A 6 8.88 -20.98 12.04
C LEU A 6 7.71 -21.36 11.15
N LEU A 7 6.78 -20.42 11.01
CA LEU A 7 5.64 -20.53 10.11
C LEU A 7 5.84 -19.58 8.93
N LEU A 8 5.60 -20.08 7.72
CA LEU A 8 5.50 -19.28 6.51
C LEU A 8 4.04 -19.25 6.05
N PHE A 9 3.46 -18.07 6.01
CA PHE A 9 2.20 -17.79 5.35
C PHE A 9 2.50 -17.13 4.00
N THR A 10 1.94 -17.67 2.94
CA THR A 10 2.15 -17.13 1.59
C THR A 10 0.92 -17.34 0.74
N ASP A 11 0.63 -16.38 -0.13
CA ASP A 11 -0.48 -16.48 -1.05
C ASP A 11 -0.16 -17.48 -2.19
N ALA A 12 -1.21 -18.03 -2.80
CA ALA A 12 -1.04 -19.04 -3.86
C ALA A 12 -0.61 -18.43 -5.22
N ASP A 13 -0.69 -17.11 -5.35
CA ASP A 13 -0.38 -16.33 -6.56
C ASP A 13 0.95 -15.56 -6.45
N THR A 14 1.87 -16.06 -5.62
CA THR A 14 3.25 -15.58 -5.51
C THR A 14 4.24 -16.51 -6.20
N GLU A 15 5.30 -15.92 -6.74
CA GLU A 15 6.47 -16.64 -7.22
C GLU A 15 7.66 -16.33 -6.32
N HIS A 16 8.33 -17.39 -5.87
CA HIS A 16 9.43 -17.33 -4.90
C HIS A 16 10.75 -17.69 -5.56
N ALA A 17 11.76 -16.84 -5.37
CA ALA A 17 13.12 -17.21 -5.71
C ALA A 17 13.62 -18.36 -4.81
N PRO A 18 14.55 -19.21 -5.29
CA PRO A 18 15.09 -20.32 -4.50
C PRO A 18 15.71 -19.89 -3.16
N ASP A 19 16.18 -18.65 -3.06
CA ASP A 19 16.85 -18.09 -1.89
C ASP A 19 15.95 -17.24 -0.98
N LEU A 20 14.64 -17.09 -1.28
CA LEU A 20 13.69 -16.30 -0.48
C LEU A 20 13.66 -16.78 0.99
N ILE A 21 13.44 -18.07 1.21
CA ILE A 21 13.32 -18.68 2.54
C ILE A 21 14.62 -18.52 3.35
N PRO A 22 15.80 -18.97 2.88
CA PRO A 22 17.02 -18.85 3.68
C PRO A 22 17.37 -17.37 3.97
N ARG A 23 17.15 -16.44 3.03
CA ARG A 23 17.36 -15.00 3.28
C ARG A 23 16.41 -14.45 4.34
N ALA A 24 15.13 -14.78 4.25
CA ALA A 24 14.13 -14.33 5.22
C ALA A 24 14.45 -14.86 6.63
N VAL A 25 14.78 -16.15 6.75
CA VAL A 25 15.16 -16.75 8.05
C VAL A 25 16.43 -16.12 8.62
N ASN A 26 17.45 -15.87 7.79
CA ASN A 26 18.67 -15.18 8.22
C ASN A 26 18.37 -13.75 8.68
N ALA A 27 17.57 -13.00 7.92
CA ALA A 27 17.16 -11.65 8.29
C ALA A 27 16.34 -11.63 9.59
N MET A 28 15.46 -12.62 9.81
CA MET A 28 14.74 -12.76 11.08
C MET A 28 15.69 -12.96 12.25
N ARG A 29 16.70 -13.83 12.10
CA ARG A 29 17.68 -14.11 13.16
C ARG A 29 18.55 -12.88 13.46
N GLU A 30 19.14 -12.29 12.42
CA GLU A 30 20.02 -11.12 12.54
C GLU A 30 19.30 -9.92 13.14
N ARG A 31 18.05 -9.69 12.75
CA ARG A 31 17.25 -8.56 13.23
C ARG A 31 16.41 -8.89 14.47
N GLY A 32 16.47 -10.12 15.00
CA GLY A 32 15.65 -10.56 16.13
C GLY A 32 14.14 -10.37 15.89
N ALA A 33 13.67 -10.65 14.68
CA ALA A 33 12.27 -10.46 14.30
C ALA A 33 11.40 -11.62 14.80
N ASP A 34 10.29 -11.30 15.46
CA ASP A 34 9.23 -12.27 15.75
C ASP A 34 8.34 -12.49 14.52
N LEU A 35 8.18 -11.46 13.69
CA LEU A 35 7.45 -11.48 12.42
C LEU A 35 8.28 -10.74 11.36
N LEU A 36 8.48 -11.36 10.20
CA LEU A 36 9.08 -10.74 9.04
C LEU A 36 8.14 -10.83 7.85
N SER A 37 8.00 -9.74 7.10
CA SER A 37 7.24 -9.73 5.85
C SER A 37 8.09 -9.16 4.71
N VAL A 38 7.79 -9.57 3.48
CA VAL A 38 8.57 -9.23 2.29
C VAL A 38 7.75 -8.35 1.35
N ALA A 39 8.24 -7.14 1.09
CA ALA A 39 7.76 -6.27 0.02
C ALA A 39 8.41 -6.73 -1.30
N GLY A 40 7.67 -7.53 -2.07
CA GLY A 40 8.12 -8.11 -3.33
C GLY A 40 7.84 -7.22 -4.56
N ALA A 41 8.26 -7.70 -5.73
CA ALA A 41 7.97 -7.07 -7.00
C ALA A 41 6.51 -7.29 -7.44
N GLN A 42 5.84 -6.19 -7.78
CA GLN A 42 4.52 -6.26 -8.40
C GLN A 42 4.66 -6.40 -9.92
N LYS A 43 4.21 -7.54 -10.45
CA LYS A 43 4.04 -7.72 -11.90
C LYS A 43 2.83 -6.91 -12.38
N MET A 44 3.05 -6.18 -13.48
CA MET A 44 2.04 -5.32 -14.11
C MET A 44 1.99 -5.60 -15.62
N GLY A 45 1.01 -6.40 -16.03
CA GLY A 45 0.89 -6.90 -17.40
C GLY A 45 0.14 -5.96 -18.34
N THR A 46 -0.89 -5.26 -17.85
CA THR A 46 -1.78 -4.42 -18.67
C THR A 46 -1.56 -2.92 -18.46
N PHE A 47 -2.17 -2.12 -19.35
CA PHE A 47 -2.19 -0.66 -19.25
C PHE A 47 -2.69 -0.18 -17.89
N TRP A 48 -3.85 -0.67 -17.44
CA TRP A 48 -4.45 -0.23 -16.18
C TRP A 48 -3.64 -0.67 -14.95
N GLU A 49 -3.02 -1.86 -15.01
CA GLU A 49 -2.09 -2.28 -13.96
C GLU A 49 -0.93 -1.29 -13.81
N ARG A 50 -0.38 -0.80 -14.92
CA ARG A 50 0.77 0.14 -14.94
C ARG A 50 0.38 1.59 -14.69
N VAL A 51 -0.87 1.98 -14.90
CA VAL A 51 -1.36 3.35 -14.62
C VAL A 51 -1.75 3.53 -13.16
N VAL A 52 -2.43 2.55 -12.57
CA VAL A 52 -3.09 2.72 -11.26
C VAL A 52 -2.24 2.21 -10.11
N GLN A 53 -1.65 1.03 -10.22
CA GLN A 53 -0.94 0.41 -9.08
C GLN A 53 0.26 1.23 -8.60
N PRO A 54 1.10 1.82 -9.48
CA PRO A 54 2.18 2.70 -9.04
C PRO A 54 1.71 3.86 -8.16
N GLN A 55 0.57 4.48 -8.48
CA GLN A 55 0.00 5.58 -7.69
C GLN A 55 -0.28 5.13 -6.25
N LEU A 56 -0.84 3.94 -6.09
CA LEU A 56 -1.24 3.41 -4.79
C LEU A 56 -0.04 2.91 -3.98
N PHE A 57 0.98 2.34 -4.61
CA PHE A 57 2.24 2.03 -3.94
C PHE A 57 2.99 3.29 -3.49
N VAL A 58 2.96 4.35 -4.30
CA VAL A 58 3.53 5.66 -3.91
C VAL A 58 2.77 6.25 -2.72
N MET A 59 1.45 6.11 -2.66
CA MET A 59 0.67 6.50 -1.47
C MET A 59 1.04 5.67 -0.23
N LEU A 60 1.24 4.35 -0.37
CA LEU A 60 1.71 3.50 0.73
C LEU A 60 3.12 3.91 1.20
N LEU A 61 4.03 4.17 0.26
CA LEU A 61 5.39 4.64 0.56
C LEU A 61 5.37 6.01 1.25
N ALA A 62 4.52 6.94 0.79
CA ALA A 62 4.34 8.23 1.46
C ALA A 62 3.77 8.08 2.88
N ARG A 63 2.90 7.08 3.10
CA ARG A 63 2.29 6.83 4.41
C ARG A 63 3.24 6.15 5.40
N TYR A 64 3.94 5.09 5.00
CA TYR A 64 4.73 4.24 5.89
C TYR A 64 6.23 4.54 5.83
N GLY A 65 6.70 5.19 4.76
CA GLY A 65 8.11 5.37 4.47
C GLY A 65 8.79 4.08 4.03
N SER A 66 10.11 4.02 4.20
CA SER A 66 10.90 2.87 3.78
C SER A 66 10.68 1.63 4.66
N THR A 67 11.15 0.48 4.18
CA THR A 67 11.13 -0.78 4.93
C THR A 67 11.89 -0.69 6.26
N GLU A 68 12.94 0.14 6.31
CA GLU A 68 13.73 0.42 7.50
C GLU A 68 12.94 1.26 8.51
N ARG A 69 12.20 2.28 8.04
CA ARG A 69 11.34 3.08 8.91
C ARG A 69 10.26 2.22 9.55
N VAL A 70 9.62 1.35 8.77
CA VAL A 70 8.63 0.38 9.28
C VAL A 70 9.27 -0.54 10.33
N SER A 71 10.46 -1.10 10.02
CA SER A 71 11.16 -2.03 10.91
C SER A 71 11.71 -1.40 12.19
N ALA A 72 11.93 -0.08 12.19
CA ALA A 72 12.40 0.68 13.34
C ALA A 72 11.26 1.22 14.23
N SER A 73 10.01 1.19 13.75
CA SER A 73 8.92 1.80 14.48
C SER A 73 8.42 0.92 15.63
N THR A 74 8.19 1.56 16.78
CA THR A 74 7.52 0.99 17.95
C THR A 74 6.04 1.38 18.02
N ARG A 75 5.54 2.15 17.04
CA ARG A 75 4.16 2.62 17.00
C ARG A 75 3.33 1.70 16.10
N PRO A 76 2.26 1.04 16.61
CA PRO A 76 1.43 0.17 15.79
C PRO A 76 0.89 0.87 14.52
N SER A 77 0.50 2.14 14.62
CA SER A 77 0.00 2.90 13.46
C SER A 77 1.04 3.08 12.35
N GLU A 78 2.32 2.90 12.61
CA GLU A 78 3.41 3.14 11.65
C GLU A 78 3.96 1.86 11.01
N VAL A 79 3.40 0.70 11.31
CA VAL A 79 3.82 -0.56 10.70
C VAL A 79 2.79 -1.11 9.72
N ILE A 80 3.31 -1.85 8.75
CA ILE A 80 2.56 -2.59 7.73
C ILE A 80 3.30 -3.91 7.45
N ALA A 81 2.55 -4.93 7.05
CA ALA A 81 3.08 -6.17 6.50
C ALA A 81 2.44 -6.42 5.13
N ASN A 82 3.17 -7.09 4.26
CA ASN A 82 2.64 -7.66 3.04
C ASN A 82 2.10 -9.07 3.33
N GLY A 83 0.78 -9.25 3.34
CA GLY A 83 0.12 -10.53 3.58
C GLY A 83 0.55 -11.67 2.64
N GLN A 84 1.08 -11.35 1.47
CA GLN A 84 1.49 -12.32 0.45
C GLN A 84 2.69 -13.18 0.89
N CYS A 85 3.49 -12.69 1.84
CA CYS A 85 4.63 -13.42 2.37
C CYS A 85 4.94 -12.93 3.80
N ILE A 86 4.63 -13.78 4.78
CA ILE A 86 4.87 -13.55 6.21
C ILE A 86 5.58 -14.76 6.81
N PHE A 87 6.76 -14.53 7.36
CA PHE A 87 7.46 -15.45 8.24
C PHE A 87 7.22 -15.05 9.69
N VAL A 88 6.92 -16.01 10.56
CA VAL A 88 6.63 -15.70 11.98
C VAL A 88 7.11 -16.83 12.88
N ARG A 89 7.67 -16.49 14.04
CA ARG A 89 8.01 -17.47 15.09
C ARG A 89 6.72 -18.04 15.66
N ARG A 90 6.61 -19.37 15.73
CA ARG A 90 5.40 -20.07 16.18
C ARG A 90 4.99 -19.65 17.59
N ASP A 91 5.93 -19.62 18.52
CA ASP A 91 5.70 -19.21 19.91
C ASP A 91 5.07 -17.80 19.99
N ALA A 92 5.59 -16.85 19.20
CA ALA A 92 5.05 -15.49 19.11
C ALA A 92 3.67 -15.47 18.43
N TYR A 93 3.50 -16.21 17.34
CA TYR A 93 2.23 -16.31 16.60
C TYR A 93 1.11 -16.85 17.50
N ASP A 94 1.36 -17.97 18.19
CA ASP A 94 0.40 -18.62 19.07
C ASP A 94 0.09 -17.73 20.28
N ALA A 95 1.10 -17.10 20.90
CA ALA A 95 0.92 -16.15 21.99
C ALA A 95 0.06 -14.93 21.59
N MET A 96 0.09 -14.52 20.32
CA MET A 96 -0.74 -13.43 19.81
C MET A 96 -2.17 -13.87 19.45
N GLY A 97 -2.47 -15.17 19.48
CA GLY A 97 -3.74 -15.76 19.04
C GLY A 97 -3.84 -15.95 17.51
N GLY A 98 -2.71 -15.84 16.82
CA GLY A 98 -2.58 -15.99 15.37
C GLY A 98 -3.57 -15.15 14.54
N HIS A 99 -3.87 -15.63 13.34
CA HIS A 99 -4.90 -15.03 12.48
C HIS A 99 -6.31 -15.06 13.12
N GLY A 100 -6.55 -15.97 14.07
CA GLY A 100 -7.81 -16.00 14.83
C GLY A 100 -8.11 -14.69 15.57
N ALA A 101 -7.07 -14.00 16.07
CA ALA A 101 -7.21 -12.72 16.76
C ALA A 101 -7.61 -11.56 15.83
N VAL A 102 -7.34 -11.67 14.53
CA VAL A 102 -7.54 -10.60 13.54
C VAL A 102 -8.55 -10.97 12.44
N ARG A 103 -9.16 -12.16 12.48
CA ARG A 103 -10.11 -12.68 11.47
C ARG A 103 -11.32 -11.79 11.12
N HIS A 104 -11.60 -10.81 11.99
CA HIS A 104 -12.71 -9.86 11.84
C HIS A 104 -12.28 -8.55 11.16
N LYS A 105 -10.97 -8.38 10.88
CA LYS A 105 -10.39 -7.24 10.20
C LYS A 105 -10.30 -7.53 8.70
N VAL A 106 -10.42 -6.48 7.89
CA VAL A 106 -10.38 -6.58 6.42
C VAL A 106 -8.95 -6.77 5.91
N ALA A 107 -7.99 -6.06 6.53
CA ALA A 107 -6.56 -6.21 6.33
C ALA A 107 -5.98 -6.94 7.55
N GLU A 108 -6.14 -8.27 7.55
CA GLU A 108 -5.74 -9.15 8.64
C GLU A 108 -4.21 -9.12 8.87
N ASP A 109 -3.45 -9.04 7.79
CA ASP A 109 -1.99 -8.90 7.75
C ASP A 109 -1.49 -7.62 8.43
N LEU A 110 -2.08 -6.47 8.07
CA LEU A 110 -1.80 -5.20 8.74
C LEU A 110 -2.15 -5.29 10.23
N ALA A 111 -3.36 -5.75 10.55
CA ALA A 111 -3.81 -5.86 11.93
C ALA A 111 -2.94 -6.80 12.77
N LEU A 112 -2.43 -7.88 12.17
CA LEU A 112 -1.51 -8.81 12.82
C LEU A 112 -0.18 -8.11 13.13
N ALA A 113 0.42 -7.43 12.16
CA ALA A 113 1.67 -6.69 12.37
C ALA A 113 1.54 -5.61 13.46
N GLN A 114 0.45 -4.84 13.42
CA GLN A 114 0.17 -3.81 14.43
C GLN A 114 -0.02 -4.41 15.82
N ARG A 115 -0.69 -5.57 15.91
CA ARG A 115 -0.87 -6.30 17.17
C ARG A 115 0.45 -6.79 17.76
N PHE A 116 1.37 -7.28 16.93
CA PHE A 116 2.71 -7.67 17.37
C PHE A 116 3.43 -6.48 18.02
N VAL A 117 3.47 -5.33 17.33
CA VAL A 117 4.09 -4.11 17.85
C VAL A 117 3.42 -3.63 19.14
N ALA A 118 2.08 -3.67 19.19
CA ALA A 118 1.32 -3.28 20.39
C ALA A 118 1.60 -4.17 21.61
N ARG A 119 2.14 -5.37 21.40
CA ARG A 119 2.55 -6.32 22.45
C ARG A 119 4.07 -6.38 22.65
N GLY A 120 4.80 -5.38 22.14
CA GLY A 120 6.25 -5.29 22.29
C GLY A 120 7.04 -6.32 21.48
N ARG A 121 6.42 -6.94 20.47
CA ARG A 121 7.08 -7.90 19.58
C ARG A 121 7.68 -7.19 18.38
N ARG A 122 8.81 -7.71 17.90
CA ARG A 122 9.56 -7.06 16.81
C ARG A 122 9.04 -7.53 15.46
N ILE A 123 8.63 -6.57 14.64
CA ILE A 123 8.26 -6.82 13.24
C ILE A 123 9.33 -6.23 12.32
N VAL A 124 9.61 -6.92 11.23
CA VAL A 124 10.55 -6.46 10.19
C VAL A 124 9.87 -6.54 8.84
N LEU A 125 9.93 -5.44 8.09
CA LEU A 125 9.58 -5.43 6.68
C LEU A 125 10.90 -5.36 5.89
N VAL A 126 11.07 -6.24 4.90
CA VAL A 126 12.24 -6.22 4.01
C VAL A 126 11.81 -6.01 2.57
N THR A 127 12.64 -5.33 1.80
CA THR A 127 12.48 -5.24 0.34
C THR A 127 13.07 -6.50 -0.28
N GLY A 128 12.30 -7.19 -1.13
CA GLY A 128 12.69 -8.46 -1.77
C GLY A 128 12.21 -8.52 -3.21
N LEU A 129 12.53 -7.50 -4.01
CA LEU A 129 12.04 -7.34 -5.39
C LEU A 129 12.47 -8.50 -6.31
N ASP A 130 13.63 -9.11 -6.05
CA ASP A 130 14.12 -10.27 -6.80
C ASP A 130 13.73 -11.61 -6.17
N GLN A 131 13.22 -11.59 -4.92
CA GLN A 131 12.95 -12.81 -4.14
C GLN A 131 11.47 -13.19 -4.13
N LEU A 132 10.59 -12.21 -4.20
CA LEU A 132 9.14 -12.40 -4.19
C LEU A 132 8.55 -11.59 -5.34
N SER A 133 7.70 -12.21 -6.14
CA SER A 133 6.88 -11.47 -7.09
C SER A 133 5.44 -11.95 -7.11
N THR A 134 4.53 -11.05 -7.50
CA THR A 134 3.10 -11.33 -7.54
C THR A 134 2.42 -10.52 -8.64
N ARG A 135 1.35 -11.07 -9.22
CA ARG A 135 0.44 -10.32 -10.10
C ARG A 135 -0.92 -10.20 -9.41
N MET A 136 -0.96 -9.34 -8.41
CA MET A 136 -2.11 -9.08 -7.53
C MET A 136 -3.46 -8.89 -8.26
N TYR A 137 -3.48 -8.16 -9.38
CA TYR A 137 -4.69 -7.87 -10.14
C TYR A 137 -4.44 -7.96 -11.64
N THR A 138 -5.45 -8.41 -12.39
CA THR A 138 -5.35 -8.64 -13.84
C THR A 138 -6.29 -7.77 -14.67
N SER A 139 -7.21 -7.04 -14.04
CA SER A 139 -8.15 -6.13 -14.69
C SER A 139 -8.38 -4.85 -13.88
N LEU A 140 -8.84 -3.78 -14.55
CA LEU A 140 -9.21 -2.52 -13.87
C LEU A 140 -10.27 -2.74 -12.79
N GLY A 141 -11.27 -3.60 -13.04
CA GLY A 141 -12.32 -3.90 -12.07
C GLY A 141 -11.78 -4.60 -10.82
N GLU A 142 -10.78 -5.48 -10.97
CA GLU A 142 -10.10 -6.10 -9.83
C GLU A 142 -9.26 -5.09 -9.05
N ILE A 143 -8.50 -4.24 -9.74
CA ILE A 143 -7.71 -3.16 -9.14
C ILE A 143 -8.61 -2.28 -8.29
N VAL A 144 -9.71 -1.78 -8.87
CA VAL A 144 -10.66 -0.91 -8.17
C VAL A 144 -11.22 -1.60 -6.93
N ARG A 145 -11.83 -2.80 -7.07
CA ARG A 145 -12.41 -3.51 -5.91
C ARG A 145 -11.40 -3.84 -4.83
N GLY A 146 -10.20 -4.26 -5.22
CA GLY A 146 -9.15 -4.64 -4.29
C GLY A 146 -8.55 -3.46 -3.53
N TRP A 147 -8.32 -2.33 -4.22
CA TRP A 147 -7.82 -1.13 -3.57
C TRP A 147 -8.87 -0.37 -2.78
N GLU A 148 -10.14 -0.39 -3.19
CA GLU A 148 -11.24 0.11 -2.37
C GLU A 148 -11.28 -0.59 -1.01
N LYS A 149 -11.10 -1.91 -1.00
CA LYS A 149 -10.96 -2.71 0.23
C LYS A 149 -9.74 -2.26 1.03
N ASN A 150 -8.57 -2.13 0.41
CA ASN A 150 -7.32 -1.82 1.11
C ASN A 150 -7.28 -0.39 1.68
N VAL A 151 -7.72 0.61 0.90
CA VAL A 151 -7.84 2.01 1.34
C VAL A 151 -8.79 2.11 2.52
N TYR A 152 -9.89 1.38 2.46
CA TYR A 152 -10.84 1.32 3.57
C TYR A 152 -10.23 0.66 4.83
N ALA A 153 -9.56 -0.47 4.66
CA ALA A 153 -8.98 -1.24 5.76
C ALA A 153 -7.80 -0.51 6.43
N GLY A 154 -6.91 0.10 5.63
CA GLY A 154 -5.79 0.90 6.12
C GLY A 154 -6.24 2.22 6.73
N GLY A 155 -7.45 2.71 6.41
CA GLY A 155 -7.76 4.10 6.64
C GLY A 155 -8.20 4.51 8.03
N ARG A 156 -9.03 3.71 8.71
CA ARG A 156 -9.56 4.08 10.03
C ARG A 156 -8.72 3.62 11.20
N ASP A 157 -8.10 2.44 11.10
CA ASP A 157 -7.29 1.87 12.18
C ASP A 157 -5.83 2.33 12.13
N ALA A 158 -5.33 2.72 10.95
CA ALA A 158 -3.96 3.19 10.80
C ALA A 158 -3.82 4.72 10.78
N ALA A 159 -4.88 5.50 11.02
CA ALA A 159 -4.75 6.95 11.07
C ALA A 159 -3.84 7.36 12.27
N PRO A 160 -2.76 8.11 12.05
CA PRO A 160 -1.93 8.62 13.15
C PRO A 160 -2.74 9.61 13.99
N PHE A 161 -2.30 9.97 15.21
CA PHE A 161 -2.93 11.03 16.03
C PHE A 161 -4.34 10.75 16.57
N GLY A 162 -4.75 9.48 16.68
CA GLY A 162 -5.95 9.09 17.42
C GLY A 162 -7.26 9.59 16.78
N VAL A 163 -8.16 10.18 17.58
CA VAL A 163 -9.51 10.61 17.11
C VAL A 163 -9.41 11.68 16.03
N TRP A 164 -8.53 12.67 16.21
CA TRP A 164 -8.36 13.78 15.27
C TRP A 164 -7.82 13.32 13.93
N GLY A 165 -6.82 12.45 13.94
CA GLY A 165 -6.32 11.88 12.69
C GLY A 165 -7.34 10.97 12.03
N ARG A 166 -8.12 10.17 12.78
CA ARG A 166 -9.23 9.40 12.21
C ARG A 166 -10.28 10.29 11.53
N ALA A 167 -10.55 11.47 12.08
CA ALA A 167 -11.48 12.43 11.49
C ALA A 167 -10.90 13.13 10.25
N ALA A 168 -9.62 13.49 10.27
CA ALA A 168 -8.94 14.17 9.17
C ALA A 168 -8.50 13.22 8.04
N TYR A 169 -8.36 11.93 8.33
CA TYR A 169 -7.79 10.96 7.39
C TYR A 169 -8.56 10.83 6.06
N PRO A 170 -9.91 10.80 6.02
CA PRO A 170 -10.65 10.85 4.76
C PRO A 170 -10.31 12.07 3.91
N ALA A 171 -10.21 13.25 4.54
CA ALA A 171 -9.84 14.48 3.85
C ALA A 171 -8.40 14.40 3.33
N LEU A 172 -7.48 13.84 4.11
CA LEU A 172 -6.09 13.64 3.69
C LEU A 172 -5.98 12.68 2.49
N LEU A 173 -6.74 11.58 2.50
CA LEU A 173 -6.76 10.64 1.38
C LEU A 173 -7.29 11.27 0.09
N LEU A 174 -8.32 12.12 0.19
CA LEU A 174 -8.86 12.85 -0.97
C LEU A 174 -7.92 13.98 -1.42
N ALA A 175 -7.24 14.63 -0.48
CA ALA A 175 -6.34 15.73 -0.75
C ALA A 175 -5.19 15.31 -1.69
N VAL A 176 -4.60 14.12 -1.51
CA VAL A 176 -3.49 13.66 -2.35
C VAL A 176 -3.81 13.67 -3.85
N PRO A 177 -4.84 12.94 -4.35
CA PRO A 177 -5.18 12.98 -5.76
C PRO A 177 -5.74 14.33 -6.21
N LEU A 178 -6.47 15.06 -5.35
CA LEU A 178 -6.99 16.40 -5.71
C LEU A 178 -5.86 17.40 -5.95
N PHE A 179 -4.87 17.47 -5.06
CA PHE A 179 -3.72 18.34 -5.21
C PHE A 179 -2.85 17.92 -6.41
N GLY A 180 -2.71 16.62 -6.67
CA GLY A 180 -1.98 16.14 -7.86
C GLY A 180 -2.70 16.44 -9.18
N LEU A 181 -4.04 16.53 -9.16
CA LEU A 181 -4.87 16.89 -10.32
C LEU A 181 -5.02 18.40 -10.52
N ALA A 182 -4.80 19.22 -9.50
CA ALA A 182 -4.98 20.67 -9.60
C ALA A 182 -4.08 21.33 -10.69
N PRO A 183 -2.77 21.01 -10.80
CA PRO A 183 -1.94 21.56 -11.88
C PRO A 183 -2.40 21.22 -13.30
N PRO A 184 -2.65 19.95 -13.70
CA PRO A 184 -3.11 19.66 -15.05
C PRO A 184 -4.48 20.27 -15.36
N LEU A 185 -5.39 20.34 -14.38
CA LEU A 185 -6.69 21.01 -14.55
C LEU A 185 -6.53 22.53 -14.74
N ALA A 186 -5.61 23.16 -14.01
CA ALA A 186 -5.31 24.58 -14.16
C ALA A 186 -4.70 24.91 -15.53
N LEU A 187 -3.89 24.02 -16.12
CA LEU A 187 -3.41 24.19 -17.50
C LEU A 187 -4.55 24.15 -18.51
N VAL A 188 -5.48 23.18 -18.38
CA VAL A 188 -6.66 23.08 -19.25
C VAL A 188 -7.55 24.32 -19.10
N ALA A 189 -7.78 24.78 -17.88
CA ALA A 189 -8.52 26.01 -17.61
C ALA A 189 -7.82 27.26 -18.20
N GLY A 190 -6.48 27.26 -18.23
CA GLY A 190 -5.67 28.30 -18.85
C GLY A 190 -5.88 28.40 -20.37
N LEU A 191 -6.02 27.26 -21.06
CA LEU A 191 -6.34 27.24 -22.49
C LEU A 191 -7.71 27.86 -22.80
N ALA A 192 -8.64 27.80 -21.85
CA ALA A 192 -9.96 28.41 -21.94
C ALA A 192 -9.99 29.86 -21.40
N GLY A 193 -8.86 30.42 -20.97
CA GLY A 193 -8.79 31.78 -20.40
C GLY A 193 -9.46 31.93 -19.03
N LEU A 194 -9.73 30.83 -18.31
CA LEU A 194 -10.45 30.82 -17.03
C LEU A 194 -9.56 31.12 -15.81
N VAL A 195 -8.24 31.17 -16.00
CA VAL A 195 -7.25 31.42 -14.93
C VAL A 195 -6.20 32.42 -15.38
N SER A 196 -5.54 33.08 -14.43
CA SER A 196 -4.50 34.06 -14.72
C SER A 196 -3.23 33.42 -15.27
N ALA A 197 -2.41 34.20 -15.99
CA ALA A 197 -1.12 33.74 -16.52
C ALA A 197 -0.21 33.17 -15.42
N ASN A 198 -0.22 33.75 -14.21
CA ASN A 198 0.55 33.26 -13.07
C ASN A 198 0.14 31.84 -12.65
N VAL A 199 -1.16 31.53 -12.69
CA VAL A 199 -1.67 30.18 -12.40
C VAL A 199 -1.23 29.19 -13.47
N VAL A 200 -1.23 29.59 -14.74
CA VAL A 200 -0.72 28.75 -15.84
C VAL A 200 0.76 28.45 -15.68
N VAL A 201 1.58 29.44 -15.33
CA VAL A 201 3.02 29.26 -15.09
C VAL A 201 3.27 28.32 -13.90
N TRP A 202 2.58 28.53 -12.78
CA TRP A 202 2.63 27.63 -11.62
C TRP A 202 2.27 26.19 -12.01
N ALA A 203 1.16 26.04 -12.74
CA ALA A 203 0.66 24.74 -13.15
C ALA A 203 1.64 24.02 -14.09
N ALA A 204 2.25 24.74 -15.02
CA ALA A 204 3.26 24.21 -15.94
C ALA A 204 4.49 23.69 -15.19
N LEU A 205 4.99 24.46 -14.21
CA LEU A 205 6.13 24.06 -13.37
C LEU A 205 5.80 22.82 -12.54
N CYS A 206 4.63 22.78 -11.90
CA CYS A 206 4.19 21.62 -11.11
C CYS A 206 4.04 20.35 -11.97
N VAL A 207 3.44 20.48 -13.15
CA VAL A 207 3.33 19.35 -14.11
C VAL A 207 4.72 18.90 -14.56
N ALA A 208 5.62 19.81 -14.93
CA ALA A 208 6.98 19.46 -15.34
C ALA A 208 7.74 18.70 -14.24
N CYS A 209 7.70 19.18 -12.99
CA CYS A 209 8.31 18.49 -11.85
C CYS A 209 7.71 17.11 -11.61
N THR A 210 6.38 16.99 -11.74
CA THR A 210 5.66 15.73 -11.54
C THR A 210 5.97 14.72 -12.64
N LEU A 211 6.06 15.17 -13.89
CA LEU A 211 6.49 14.34 -15.03
C LEU A 211 7.94 13.86 -14.87
N MET A 212 8.85 14.74 -14.43
CA MET A 212 10.23 14.37 -14.14
C MET A 212 10.31 13.30 -13.04
N TRP A 213 9.57 13.50 -11.96
CA TRP A 213 9.51 12.55 -10.85
C TRP A 213 8.93 11.20 -11.28
N TRP A 214 7.81 11.20 -12.01
CA TRP A 214 7.22 9.96 -12.54
C TRP A 214 8.14 9.28 -13.55
N GLY A 215 8.83 10.03 -14.41
CA GLY A 215 9.83 9.48 -15.31
C GLY A 215 10.94 8.74 -14.55
N GLY A 216 11.47 9.35 -13.49
CA GLY A 216 12.44 8.69 -12.60
C GLY A 216 11.87 7.44 -11.94
N PHE A 217 10.66 7.53 -11.38
CA PHE A 217 9.99 6.39 -10.75
C PHE A 217 9.79 5.23 -11.72
N TYR A 218 9.19 5.48 -12.89
CA TYR A 218 8.95 4.45 -13.92
C TYR A 218 10.26 3.84 -14.43
N ARG A 219 11.35 4.62 -14.49
CA ARG A 219 12.68 4.08 -14.80
C ARG A 219 13.17 3.10 -13.74
N ILE A 220 13.04 3.45 -12.46
CA ILE A 220 13.48 2.61 -11.33
C ILE A 220 12.72 1.29 -11.31
N VAL A 221 11.41 1.31 -11.56
CA VAL A 221 10.57 0.09 -11.57
C VAL A 221 10.61 -0.67 -12.90
N GLY A 222 11.46 -0.27 -13.86
CA GLY A 222 11.64 -0.98 -15.13
C GLY A 222 10.44 -0.90 -16.10
N LEU A 223 9.65 0.17 -16.02
CA LEU A 223 8.47 0.39 -16.86
C LEU A 223 8.69 1.51 -17.89
N PRO A 224 7.91 1.54 -18.99
CA PRO A 224 8.03 2.59 -20.00
C PRO A 224 7.76 3.99 -19.43
N LEU A 225 8.65 4.95 -19.72
CA LEU A 225 8.59 6.30 -19.14
C LEU A 225 7.34 7.09 -19.53
N TRP A 226 6.74 6.77 -20.67
CA TRP A 226 5.54 7.46 -21.14
C TRP A 226 4.34 7.24 -20.21
N TYR A 227 4.35 6.20 -19.36
CA TYR A 227 3.34 6.06 -18.30
C TYR A 227 3.32 7.24 -17.32
N GLY A 228 4.43 7.97 -17.22
CA GLY A 228 4.49 9.24 -16.49
C GLY A 228 3.58 10.32 -17.09
N LEU A 229 3.38 10.34 -18.41
CA LEU A 229 2.50 11.31 -19.07
C LEU A 229 1.01 11.10 -18.72
N VAL A 230 0.62 9.86 -18.45
CA VAL A 230 -0.76 9.48 -18.10
C VAL A 230 -0.99 9.44 -16.58
N TYR A 231 -0.09 10.02 -15.77
CA TYR A 231 -0.28 10.11 -14.32
C TYR A 231 -1.61 10.76 -13.90
N PRO A 232 -2.18 11.78 -14.60
CA PRO A 232 -3.45 12.38 -14.17
C PRO A 232 -4.60 11.37 -14.24
N LEU A 233 -4.57 10.45 -15.22
CA LEU A 233 -5.56 9.39 -15.32
C LEU A 233 -5.45 8.41 -14.15
N GLY A 234 -4.22 8.08 -13.73
CA GLY A 234 -3.97 7.29 -12.52
C GLY A 234 -4.51 7.98 -11.26
N LEU A 235 -4.23 9.27 -11.07
CA LEU A 235 -4.75 10.05 -9.94
C LEU A 235 -6.28 10.17 -9.95
N ALA A 236 -6.90 10.34 -11.12
CA ALA A 236 -8.35 10.36 -11.24
C ALA A 236 -8.99 9.03 -10.82
N LEU A 237 -8.37 7.90 -11.17
CA LEU A 237 -8.82 6.58 -10.73
C LEU A 237 -8.58 6.37 -9.22
N VAL A 238 -7.46 6.86 -8.68
CA VAL A 238 -7.23 6.86 -7.23
C VAL A 238 -8.29 7.71 -6.52
N LEU A 239 -8.61 8.90 -7.02
CA LEU A 239 -9.68 9.74 -6.49
C LEU A 239 -11.02 9.01 -6.48
N TYR A 240 -11.34 8.31 -7.58
CA TYR A 240 -12.54 7.48 -7.67
C TYR A 240 -12.52 6.34 -6.63
N ILE A 241 -11.43 5.58 -6.53
CA ILE A 241 -11.28 4.48 -5.57
C ILE A 241 -11.45 4.98 -4.13
N VAL A 242 -10.78 6.09 -3.76
CA VAL A 242 -10.88 6.69 -2.43
C VAL A 242 -12.31 7.18 -2.18
N GLY A 243 -12.91 7.91 -3.13
CA GLY A 243 -14.28 8.41 -3.02
C GLY A 243 -15.30 7.29 -2.87
N ALA A 244 -15.18 6.23 -3.66
CA ALA A 244 -16.05 5.06 -3.62
C ALA A 244 -15.86 4.22 -2.35
N ALA A 245 -14.64 4.17 -1.80
CA ALA A 245 -14.37 3.55 -0.51
C ALA A 245 -15.01 4.33 0.65
N LEU A 246 -14.94 5.66 0.61
CA LEU A 246 -15.55 6.54 1.61
C LEU A 246 -17.08 6.52 1.54
N ALA A 247 -17.66 6.52 0.34
CA ALA A 247 -19.11 6.52 0.13
C ALA A 247 -19.79 5.22 0.62
N ARG A 248 -19.12 4.07 0.53
CA ARG A 248 -19.63 2.78 1.03
C ARG A 248 -19.78 2.72 2.56
N GLY A 249 -19.23 3.68 3.29
CA GLY A 249 -19.39 3.72 4.74
C GLY A 249 -18.77 2.49 5.41
N ARG A 250 -19.46 1.90 6.41
CA ARG A 250 -18.82 0.92 7.32
C ARG A 250 -18.78 -0.54 6.82
N ARG A 251 -19.36 -0.86 5.67
CA ARG A 251 -19.53 -2.24 5.20
C ARG A 251 -18.64 -2.52 4.00
N VAL A 252 -17.78 -3.54 4.13
CA VAL A 252 -16.98 -4.05 3.01
C VAL A 252 -17.35 -5.49 2.72
N ALA A 253 -17.86 -5.74 1.53
CA ALA A 253 -18.02 -7.08 0.99
C ALA A 253 -16.73 -7.48 0.26
N TRP A 254 -16.08 -8.56 0.69
CA TRP A 254 -14.87 -9.10 0.07
C TRP A 254 -14.90 -10.63 0.05
N LYS A 255 -14.70 -11.23 -1.13
CA LYS A 255 -14.69 -12.70 -1.36
C LYS A 255 -15.85 -13.42 -0.63
N GLY A 256 -17.06 -12.89 -0.73
CA GLY A 256 -18.27 -13.45 -0.12
C GLY A 256 -18.47 -13.16 1.38
N ARG A 257 -17.55 -12.45 2.04
CA ARG A 257 -17.66 -12.06 3.46
C ARG A 257 -17.97 -10.58 3.58
N THR A 258 -18.83 -10.21 4.54
CA THR A 258 -19.06 -8.81 4.90
C THR A 258 -18.33 -8.47 6.19
N TYR A 259 -17.48 -7.46 6.13
CA TYR A 259 -16.75 -6.93 7.26
C TYR A 259 -17.33 -5.58 7.67
N LEU A 260 -17.43 -5.36 8.98
CA LEU A 260 -17.70 -4.04 9.55
C LEU A 260 -16.38 -3.45 10.03
N ALA A 261 -15.94 -2.31 9.48
CA ALA A 261 -14.85 -1.60 10.15
C ALA A 261 -15.43 -0.92 11.37
N ARG A 262 -15.05 -1.44 12.54
CA ARG A 262 -15.28 -0.81 13.82
C ARG A 262 -14.28 0.30 14.01
#